data_AF-A0A1H5H076-F1
#
_entry.id   AF-A0A1H5H076-F1
#
_cell.length_a   1.000
_cell.length_b   1.000
_cell.length_c   1.000
_cell.angle_alpha   90.00
_cell.angle_beta   90.00
_cell.angle_gamma   90.00
#
_symmetry.space_group_name_H-M   'P 1'
#
loop_
_entity.id
_entity.type
_entity.pdbx_description
1 polymer ?
#
loop_
_entity_poly.entity_id
_entity_poly.type
_entity_poly.pdbx_seq_one_letter_code
_entity_poly.pdbx_strand_id
1 'polypeptide(L)'
;MSDPQNTGSEAREMRPTLREALRRARIEAADRTGVVVELRDAEVARLEILNDALDPLFAQVPEKVDLFDRGISQGETPRLWIDVVAHVLMGRDKRIYRFVQDTRFGRIVLAESHDVAVMVDAVTDYVARRMIEREHAMVATPLPVAEPPAPPPVPVVAPKRRGGIGMFVLGFILGALALFGFALLASLQNF
;
A
#
# COMPACT_ATOMS: atom_id res chain seq x y z
N MET A 1 4.10 67.84 -62.26
CA MET A 1 4.29 66.38 -62.16
C MET A 1 4.63 66.07 -60.72
N SER A 2 3.73 65.43 -59.99
CA SER A 2 3.92 65.04 -58.59
C SER A 2 3.44 63.60 -58.45
N ASP A 3 4.36 62.66 -58.24
CA ASP A 3 4.05 61.25 -57.96
C ASP A 3 4.01 61.02 -56.45
N PRO A 4 2.89 60.51 -55.90
CA PRO A 4 2.84 60.01 -54.54
C PRO A 4 2.63 58.49 -54.56
N GLN A 5 3.70 57.70 -54.60
CA GLN A 5 3.62 56.24 -54.44
C GLN A 5 4.86 55.68 -53.73
N ASN A 6 4.90 55.63 -52.40
CA ASN A 6 5.66 54.56 -51.71
C ASN A 6 5.35 54.31 -50.22
N THR A 7 4.29 54.85 -49.61
CA THR A 7 4.05 54.67 -48.16
C THR A 7 3.29 53.38 -47.79
N GLY A 8 2.77 52.63 -48.78
CA GLY A 8 2.00 51.41 -48.55
C GLY A 8 2.80 50.10 -48.51
N SER A 9 4.05 50.09 -48.99
CA SER A 9 4.86 48.86 -49.08
C SER A 9 5.54 48.50 -47.76
N GLU A 10 6.07 49.50 -47.04
CA GLU A 10 6.80 49.30 -45.78
C GLU A 10 5.90 48.72 -44.66
N ALA A 11 4.62 49.09 -44.63
CA ALA A 11 3.66 48.57 -43.64
C ALA A 11 3.27 47.10 -43.87
N ARG A 12 3.45 46.58 -45.09
CA ARG A 12 3.16 45.18 -45.44
C ARG A 12 4.35 44.25 -45.15
N GLU A 13 5.57 44.78 -45.18
CA GLU A 13 6.79 44.09 -44.72
C GLU A 13 6.85 43.91 -43.19
N MET A 14 6.10 44.71 -42.43
CA MET A 14 6.08 44.63 -40.96
C MET A 14 5.33 43.41 -40.40
N ARG A 15 4.55 42.70 -41.23
CA ARG A 15 3.86 41.47 -40.77
C ARG A 15 4.81 40.29 -40.98
N PRO A 16 5.20 39.57 -39.91
CA PRO A 16 6.14 38.46 -40.02
C PRO A 16 5.62 37.46 -41.02
N THR A 17 6.51 37.02 -41.91
CA THR A 17 6.14 36.05 -42.93
C THR A 17 5.70 34.75 -42.26
N LEU A 18 4.75 34.02 -42.85
CA LEU A 18 4.31 32.72 -42.32
C LEU A 18 5.50 31.77 -42.10
N ARG A 19 6.54 31.86 -42.92
CA ARG A 19 7.78 31.09 -42.79
C ARG A 19 8.54 31.42 -41.52
N GLU A 20 8.65 32.70 -41.16
CA GLU A 20 9.28 33.14 -39.91
C GLU A 20 8.43 32.80 -38.70
N ALA A 21 7.10 32.92 -38.81
CA ALA A 21 6.18 32.50 -37.76
C ALA A 21 6.27 30.99 -37.51
N LEU A 22 6.33 30.16 -38.57
CA LEU A 22 6.53 28.71 -38.46
C LEU A 22 7.92 28.35 -37.91
N ARG A 23 8.98 29.05 -38.32
CA ARG A 23 10.33 28.85 -37.77
C ARG A 23 10.37 29.18 -36.28
N ARG A 24 9.77 30.31 -35.87
CA ARG A 24 9.66 30.72 -34.47
C ARG A 24 8.83 29.73 -33.65
N ALA A 25 7.69 29.30 -34.17
CA ALA A 25 6.86 28.29 -33.52
C ALA A 25 7.56 26.93 -33.37
N ARG A 26 8.40 26.53 -34.34
CA ARG A 26 9.23 25.32 -34.23
C ARG A 26 10.32 25.46 -33.17
N ILE A 27 10.98 26.62 -33.08
CA ILE A 27 11.98 26.89 -32.05
C ILE A 27 11.31 26.86 -30.68
N GLU A 28 10.19 27.56 -30.49
CA GLU A 28 9.46 27.57 -29.22
C GLU A 28 8.94 26.17 -28.82
N ALA A 29 8.47 25.38 -29.79
CA ALA A 29 8.08 23.99 -29.53
C ALA A 29 9.27 23.13 -29.12
N ALA A 30 10.43 23.31 -29.78
CA ALA A 30 11.66 22.61 -29.44
C ALA A 30 12.19 23.01 -28.06
N ASP A 31 12.20 24.31 -27.73
CA ASP A 31 12.61 24.84 -26.42
C ASP A 31 11.72 24.28 -25.31
N ARG A 32 10.40 24.24 -25.54
CA ARG A 32 9.45 23.66 -24.58
C ARG A 32 9.69 22.17 -24.35
N THR A 33 9.99 21.41 -25.40
CA THR A 33 10.32 19.99 -25.27
C THR A 33 11.69 19.76 -24.64
N GLY A 34 12.69 20.60 -24.96
CA GLY A 34 14.04 20.52 -24.43
C GLY A 34 14.08 20.75 -22.93
N VAL A 35 13.37 21.77 -22.43
CA VAL A 35 13.28 22.06 -20.98
C VAL A 35 12.63 20.91 -20.19
N VAL A 36 11.62 20.23 -20.75
CA VAL A 36 11.00 19.07 -20.08
C VAL A 36 11.94 17.86 -20.04
N VAL A 37 12.76 17.68 -21.08
CA VAL A 37 13.78 16.63 -21.12
C VAL A 37 14.90 16.91 -20.13
N GLU A 38 15.44 18.13 -20.10
CA GLU A 38 16.51 18.52 -19.16
C GLU A 38 16.08 18.41 -17.69
N LEU A 39 14.84 18.79 -17.37
CA LEU A 39 14.29 18.61 -16.02
C LEU A 39 14.18 17.13 -15.65
N ARG A 40 13.77 16.27 -16.59
CA ARG A 40 13.73 14.82 -16.37
C ARG A 40 15.10 14.23 -16.17
N ASP A 41 16.07 14.62 -16.99
CA ASP A 41 17.45 14.15 -16.88
C ASP A 41 18.05 14.56 -15.52
N ALA A 42 17.73 15.76 -15.03
CA ALA A 42 18.13 16.21 -13.70
C ALA A 42 17.45 15.41 -12.57
N GLU A 43 16.17 15.03 -12.72
CA GLU A 43 15.47 14.16 -11.77
C GLU A 43 16.09 12.77 -11.71
N VAL A 44 16.36 12.18 -12.88
CA VAL A 44 17.00 10.87 -13.03
C VAL A 44 18.37 10.88 -12.38
N ALA A 45 19.23 11.84 -12.73
CA ALA A 45 20.57 11.97 -12.16
C ALA A 45 20.52 12.09 -10.63
N ARG A 46 19.54 12.84 -10.10
CA ARG A 46 19.37 12.98 -8.65
C ARG A 46 18.90 11.68 -7.98
N LEU A 47 18.06 10.90 -8.65
CA LEU A 47 17.66 9.57 -8.17
C LEU A 47 18.79 8.54 -8.29
N GLU A 48 19.66 8.65 -9.31
CA GLU A 48 20.88 7.85 -9.45
C GLU A 48 21.85 8.09 -8.30
N ILE A 49 22.07 9.36 -7.92
CA ILE A 49 22.88 9.70 -6.75
C ILE A 49 22.35 9.02 -5.48
N LEU A 50 21.03 9.04 -5.27
CA LEU A 50 20.42 8.35 -4.13
C LEU A 50 20.53 6.83 -4.26
N ASN A 51 20.36 6.30 -5.47
CA ASN A 51 20.49 4.87 -5.74
C ASN A 51 21.89 4.36 -5.39
N ASP A 52 22.94 5.05 -5.82
CA ASP A 52 24.32 4.70 -5.53
C ASP A 52 24.62 4.80 -4.03
N ALA A 53 24.07 5.82 -3.36
CA ALA A 53 24.21 5.99 -1.91
C ALA A 53 23.56 4.84 -1.10
N LEU A 54 22.61 4.10 -1.70
CA LEU A 54 21.98 2.94 -1.09
C LEU A 54 22.76 1.63 -1.31
N ASP A 55 23.79 1.61 -2.16
CA ASP A 55 24.60 0.40 -2.41
C ASP A 55 25.13 -0.26 -1.12
N PRO A 56 25.69 0.48 -0.14
CA PRO A 56 26.18 -0.11 1.10
C PRO A 56 25.07 -0.75 1.94
N LEU A 57 23.84 -0.24 1.87
CA LEU A 57 22.68 -0.82 2.57
C LEU A 57 22.29 -2.14 1.91
N PHE A 58 22.11 -2.15 0.59
CA PHE A 58 21.63 -3.33 -0.12
C PHE A 58 22.67 -4.45 -0.19
N ALA A 59 23.96 -4.14 -0.08
CA ALA A 59 25.01 -5.13 0.10
C ALA A 59 24.87 -5.95 1.40
N GLN A 60 24.11 -5.46 2.39
CA GLN A 60 23.86 -6.16 3.66
C GLN A 60 22.60 -7.03 3.62
N VAL A 61 21.77 -6.91 2.58
CA VAL A 61 20.54 -7.69 2.44
C VAL A 61 20.89 -9.11 1.95
N PRO A 62 20.44 -10.19 2.63
CA PRO A 62 20.77 -11.54 2.20
C PRO A 62 20.13 -11.89 0.84
N GLU A 63 20.89 -12.49 -0.08
CA GLU A 63 20.44 -12.84 -1.45
C GLU A 63 19.17 -13.70 -1.51
N LYS A 64 18.91 -14.49 -0.46
CA LYS A 64 17.68 -15.32 -0.32
C LYS A 64 16.41 -14.50 -0.01
N VAL A 65 16.51 -13.17 0.09
CA VAL A 65 15.40 -12.25 0.38
C VAL A 65 14.99 -11.52 -0.89
N ASP A 66 14.12 -12.14 -1.68
CA ASP A 66 13.52 -11.55 -2.89
C ASP A 66 12.34 -10.61 -2.55
N LEU A 67 12.52 -9.76 -1.55
CA LEU A 67 11.49 -8.80 -1.10
C LEU A 67 11.70 -7.42 -1.71
N PHE A 68 12.94 -7.11 -2.07
CA PHE A 68 13.34 -5.78 -2.51
C PHE A 68 13.74 -5.82 -3.98
N ASP A 69 13.18 -4.90 -4.75
CA ASP A 69 13.43 -4.73 -6.17
C ASP A 69 13.91 -3.30 -6.39
N ARG A 70 15.22 -3.12 -6.27
CA ARG A 70 15.85 -1.81 -6.40
C ARG A 70 16.13 -1.50 -7.86
N GLY A 71 15.51 -0.45 -8.36
CA GLY A 71 15.73 0.00 -9.74
C GLY A 71 15.05 1.33 -10.07
N ILE A 72 15.60 2.04 -11.05
CA ILE A 72 15.03 3.31 -11.52
C ILE A 72 14.11 3.04 -12.70
N SER A 73 12.86 3.47 -12.58
CA SER A 73 11.91 3.51 -13.68
C SER A 73 11.92 4.90 -14.34
N GLN A 74 12.26 4.91 -15.63
CA GLN A 74 12.37 6.10 -16.50
C GLN A 74 11.01 6.54 -17.09
N GLY A 75 9.91 6.36 -16.34
CA GLY A 75 8.57 6.72 -16.79
C GLY A 75 8.35 8.24 -16.91
N GLU A 76 7.09 8.66 -17.09
CA GLU A 76 6.73 10.08 -17.18
C GLU A 76 7.20 10.90 -15.96
N THR A 77 7.15 10.25 -14.78
CA THR A 77 7.78 10.69 -13.53
C THR A 77 8.82 9.64 -13.15
N PRO A 78 10.12 9.98 -13.15
CA PRO A 78 11.15 9.07 -12.69
C PRO A 78 10.93 8.62 -11.25
N ARG A 79 11.13 7.33 -10.98
CA ARG A 79 10.96 6.73 -9.65
C ARG A 79 12.07 5.74 -9.37
N LEU A 80 12.64 5.80 -8.18
CA LEU A 80 13.53 4.78 -7.64
C LEU A 80 12.69 3.81 -6.79
N TRP A 81 12.48 2.60 -7.29
CA TRP A 81 11.81 1.54 -6.54
C TRP A 81 12.76 0.97 -5.49
N ILE A 82 12.20 0.68 -4.32
CA ILE A 82 12.87 0.00 -3.19
C ILE A 82 12.33 -1.41 -3.07
N ASP A 83 11.02 -1.56 -3.22
CA ASP A 83 10.31 -2.82 -3.38
C ASP A 83 9.04 -2.62 -4.22
N VAL A 84 8.16 -3.63 -4.25
CA VAL A 84 6.92 -3.62 -5.03
C VAL A 84 5.95 -2.49 -4.65
N VAL A 85 6.00 -1.97 -3.42
CA VAL A 85 5.05 -0.99 -2.89
C VAL A 85 5.68 0.33 -2.46
N ALA A 86 6.99 0.38 -2.25
CA ALA A 86 7.71 1.55 -1.77
C ALA A 86 8.69 2.08 -2.82
N HIS A 87 8.64 3.39 -3.05
CA HIS A 87 9.50 4.06 -4.02
C HIS A 87 9.82 5.50 -3.60
N VAL A 88 10.94 6.01 -4.09
CA VAL A 88 11.35 7.41 -3.96
C VAL A 88 11.08 8.13 -5.27
N LEU A 89 10.46 9.30 -5.19
CA LEU A 89 10.22 10.19 -6.33
C LEU A 89 10.66 11.61 -5.99
N MET A 90 10.93 12.40 -7.03
CA MET A 90 11.20 13.81 -6.86
C MET A 90 9.90 14.58 -6.58
N GLY A 91 9.89 15.36 -5.50
CA GLY A 91 8.79 16.24 -5.12
C GLY A 91 8.47 17.27 -6.20
N ARG A 92 7.40 18.05 -6.01
CA ARG A 92 6.91 19.00 -7.04
C ARG A 92 7.97 20.01 -7.48
N ASP A 93 8.85 20.41 -6.57
CA ASP A 93 9.91 21.39 -6.78
C ASP A 93 11.22 20.79 -7.35
N LYS A 94 11.25 19.47 -7.58
CA LYS A 94 12.40 18.71 -8.09
C LYS A 94 13.67 18.81 -7.23
N ARG A 95 13.52 19.21 -5.97
CA ARG A 95 14.62 19.38 -5.01
C ARG A 95 14.50 18.45 -3.81
N ILE A 96 13.27 18.15 -3.41
CA ILE A 96 12.98 17.27 -2.28
C ILE A 96 12.78 15.85 -2.81
N TYR A 97 13.48 14.89 -2.24
CA TYR A 97 13.14 13.48 -2.34
C TYR A 97 11.92 13.18 -1.49
N ARG A 98 11.00 12.41 -2.04
CA ARG A 98 9.80 11.96 -1.33
C ARG A 98 9.74 10.45 -1.37
N PHE A 99 9.93 9.82 -0.22
CA PHE A 99 9.81 8.39 -0.05
C PHE A 99 8.38 8.04 0.32
N VAL A 100 7.75 7.20 -0.49
CA VAL A 100 6.33 6.86 -0.36
C VAL A 100 6.13 5.36 -0.39
N GLN A 101 5.06 4.94 0.24
CA GLN A 101 4.55 3.58 0.20
C GLN A 101 3.10 3.60 -0.28
N ASP A 102 2.83 2.86 -1.35
CA ASP A 102 1.48 2.64 -1.84
C ASP A 102 0.81 1.54 -1.00
N THR A 103 -0.37 1.85 -0.46
CA THR A 103 -1.18 0.92 0.34
C THR A 103 -2.58 0.80 -0.27
N ARG A 104 -3.37 -0.15 0.24
CA ARG A 104 -4.78 -0.31 -0.15
C ARG A 104 -5.64 0.92 0.13
N PHE A 105 -5.23 1.74 1.10
CA PHE A 105 -5.95 2.96 1.49
C PHE A 105 -5.37 4.22 0.85
N GLY A 106 -4.49 4.05 -0.14
CA GLY A 106 -3.79 5.14 -0.81
C GLY A 106 -2.32 5.21 -0.43
N ARG A 107 -1.70 6.34 -0.73
CA ARG A 107 -0.27 6.53 -0.59
C ARG A 107 0.07 7.16 0.76
N ILE A 108 1.03 6.57 1.45
CA ILE A 108 1.61 7.10 2.69
C ILE A 108 2.98 7.67 2.36
N VAL A 109 3.28 8.86 2.88
CA VAL A 109 4.63 9.43 2.81
C VAL A 109 5.40 8.95 4.02
N LEU A 110 6.52 8.27 3.78
CA LEU A 110 7.39 7.76 4.84
C LEU A 110 8.44 8.80 5.26
N ALA A 111 9.02 9.52 4.30
CA ALA A 111 9.98 10.59 4.55
C ALA A 111 10.02 11.60 3.41
N GLU A 112 10.34 12.86 3.73
CA GLU A 112 10.63 13.92 2.77
C GLU A 112 11.89 14.67 3.19
N SER A 113 12.87 14.74 2.31
CA SER A 113 14.10 15.50 2.56
C SER A 113 14.78 15.89 1.25
N HIS A 114 15.58 16.95 1.30
CA HIS A 114 16.49 17.33 0.22
C HIS A 114 17.89 16.71 0.42
N ASP A 115 18.17 16.19 1.60
CA ASP A 115 19.43 15.55 1.96
C ASP A 115 19.37 14.04 1.68
N VAL A 116 20.37 13.55 0.93
CA VAL A 116 20.51 12.13 0.58
C VAL A 116 20.71 11.27 1.83
N ALA A 117 21.48 11.72 2.82
CA ALA A 117 21.76 10.94 4.03
C ALA A 117 20.48 10.63 4.81
N VAL A 118 19.62 11.65 5.00
CA VAL A 118 18.32 11.49 5.65
C VAL A 118 17.43 10.50 4.91
N MET A 119 17.47 10.49 3.58
CA MET A 119 16.71 9.54 2.77
C MET A 119 17.26 8.12 2.89
N VAL A 120 18.58 7.95 2.92
CA VAL A 120 19.24 6.65 3.13
C VAL A 120 18.84 6.06 4.48
N ASP A 121 18.86 6.87 5.54
CA ASP A 121 18.43 6.44 6.88
C ASP A 121 16.95 6.02 6.88
N ALA A 122 16.07 6.81 6.26
CA ALA A 122 14.66 6.48 6.15
C ALA A 122 14.39 5.18 5.37
N VAL A 123 15.14 4.94 4.29
CA VAL A 123 15.05 3.69 3.52
C VAL A 123 15.61 2.52 4.34
N THR A 124 16.67 2.74 5.11
CA THR A 124 17.25 1.72 6.00
C THR A 124 16.25 1.30 7.08
N ASP A 125 15.61 2.27 7.75
CA ASP A 125 14.55 2.01 8.74
C ASP A 125 13.35 1.29 8.13
N TYR A 126 13.04 1.58 6.87
CA TYR A 126 11.98 0.87 6.15
C TYR A 126 12.36 -0.58 5.86
N VAL A 127 13.54 -0.81 5.27
CA VAL A 127 14.05 -2.14 4.93
C VAL A 127 14.14 -3.02 6.18
N ALA A 128 14.68 -2.48 7.29
CA ALA A 128 14.78 -3.17 8.57
C ALA A 128 13.41 -3.62 9.10
N ARG A 129 12.43 -2.70 9.15
CA ARG A 129 11.05 -3.04 9.54
C ARG A 129 10.44 -4.11 8.64
N ARG A 130 10.67 -4.00 7.32
CA ARG A 130 10.12 -4.92 6.33
C ARG A 130 10.71 -6.33 6.44
N MET A 131 12.00 -6.45 6.75
CA MET A 131 12.65 -7.73 7.04
C MET A 131 12.05 -8.40 8.27
N ILE A 132 11.86 -7.64 9.36
CA ILE A 132 11.27 -8.14 10.61
C ILE A 132 9.82 -8.60 10.38
N GLU A 133 9.01 -7.81 9.67
CA GLU A 133 7.64 -8.19 9.33
C GLU A 133 7.57 -9.51 8.55
N ARG A 134 8.51 -9.73 7.61
CA ARG A 134 8.61 -10.99 6.87
C ARG A 134 8.97 -12.15 7.80
N GLU A 135 9.93 -11.98 8.69
CA GLU A 135 10.31 -13.01 9.66
C GLU A 135 9.13 -13.38 10.57
N HIS A 136 8.40 -12.38 11.08
CA HIS A 136 7.19 -12.62 11.85
C HIS A 136 6.12 -13.36 11.04
N ALA A 137 5.92 -13.03 9.76
CA ALA A 137 4.98 -13.73 8.90
C ALA A 137 5.40 -15.18 8.60
N MET A 138 6.71 -15.47 8.56
CA MET A 138 7.21 -16.84 8.36
C MET A 138 7.21 -17.68 9.63
N VAL A 139 7.42 -17.07 10.80
CA VAL A 139 7.38 -17.74 12.12
C VAL A 139 5.96 -17.89 12.64
N ALA A 140 5.07 -16.96 12.29
CA ALA A 140 3.65 -17.11 12.52
C ALA A 140 3.19 -18.39 11.81
N THR A 141 3.09 -19.48 12.57
CA THR A 141 2.29 -20.63 12.19
C THR A 141 0.96 -20.05 11.74
N PRO A 142 0.44 -20.39 10.55
CA PRO A 142 -0.91 -19.99 10.21
C PRO A 142 -1.75 -20.50 11.37
N LEU A 143 -2.27 -19.60 12.21
CA LEU A 143 -3.45 -19.95 12.98
C LEU A 143 -4.37 -20.54 11.93
N PRO A 144 -4.86 -21.79 12.11
CA PRO A 144 -5.76 -22.37 11.14
C PRO A 144 -6.76 -21.27 10.86
N VAL A 145 -6.78 -20.79 9.60
CA VAL A 145 -7.83 -19.91 9.12
C VAL A 145 -9.05 -20.62 9.62
N ALA A 146 -9.71 -20.04 10.64
CA ALA A 146 -10.96 -20.57 11.10
C ALA A 146 -11.73 -20.74 9.81
N GLU A 147 -12.04 -22.00 9.48
CA GLU A 147 -12.75 -22.37 8.28
C GLU A 147 -13.74 -21.25 7.98
N PRO A 148 -13.83 -20.76 6.72
CA PRO A 148 -14.86 -19.78 6.39
C PRO A 148 -16.13 -20.25 7.06
N PRO A 149 -16.77 -19.43 7.93
CA PRO A 149 -17.88 -19.90 8.73
C PRO A 149 -18.80 -20.61 7.77
N ALA A 150 -19.01 -21.91 8.03
CA ALA A 150 -19.81 -22.77 7.18
C ALA A 150 -21.04 -21.96 6.74
N PRO A 151 -21.45 -22.07 5.45
CA PRO A 151 -22.57 -21.28 4.92
C PRO A 151 -23.66 -21.23 5.98
N PRO A 152 -24.17 -20.02 6.31
CA PRO A 152 -24.91 -19.77 7.54
C PRO A 152 -25.86 -20.94 7.73
N PRO A 153 -25.83 -21.62 8.89
CA PRO A 153 -26.68 -22.76 9.08
C PRO A 153 -28.08 -22.28 8.73
N VAL A 154 -28.66 -22.90 7.70
CA VAL A 154 -30.11 -22.86 7.48
C VAL A 154 -30.72 -22.93 8.87
N PRO A 155 -31.67 -22.05 9.24
CA PRO A 155 -32.22 -22.03 10.58
C PRO A 155 -33.01 -23.32 10.80
N VAL A 156 -32.31 -24.41 11.09
CA VAL A 156 -32.81 -25.53 11.84
C VAL A 156 -33.04 -24.95 13.21
N VAL A 157 -34.30 -24.57 13.40
CA VAL A 157 -34.90 -24.20 14.68
C VAL A 157 -34.32 -25.13 15.74
N ALA A 158 -33.35 -24.63 16.51
CA ALA A 158 -32.85 -25.35 17.65
C ALA A 158 -34.07 -25.65 18.55
N PRO A 159 -34.35 -26.91 18.92
CA PRO A 159 -35.37 -27.15 19.92
C PRO A 159 -34.88 -26.47 21.19
N LYS A 160 -35.58 -25.41 21.58
CA LYS A 160 -35.38 -24.66 22.81
C LYS A 160 -35.31 -25.68 23.94
N ARG A 161 -34.10 -25.94 24.48
CA ARG A 161 -33.89 -26.82 25.63
C ARG A 161 -34.68 -26.25 26.81
N ARG A 162 -35.91 -26.72 26.97
CA ARG A 162 -36.75 -26.45 28.14
C ARG A 162 -36.18 -27.25 29.31
N GLY A 163 -35.53 -26.53 30.21
CA GLY A 163 -35.33 -26.82 31.64
C GLY A 163 -35.10 -28.28 32.05
N GLY A 164 -33.84 -28.61 32.35
CA GLY A 164 -33.42 -29.86 33.00
C GLY A 164 -33.87 -30.05 34.45
N ILE A 165 -35.00 -29.44 34.86
CA ILE A 165 -35.59 -29.60 36.20
C ILE A 165 -36.55 -30.80 36.21
N GLY A 166 -37.18 -31.13 35.07
CA GLY A 166 -38.17 -32.22 34.98
C GLY A 166 -37.63 -33.61 35.30
N MET A 167 -36.41 -33.93 34.84
CA MET A 167 -35.78 -35.23 35.17
C MET A 167 -35.37 -35.33 36.65
N PHE A 168 -35.01 -34.20 37.27
CA PHE A 168 -34.62 -34.18 38.68
C PHE A 168 -35.84 -34.41 39.60
N VAL A 169 -36.98 -33.76 39.29
CA VAL A 169 -38.23 -33.96 40.03
C VAL A 169 -38.78 -35.38 39.83
N LEU A 170 -38.70 -35.92 38.61
CA LEU A 170 -39.12 -37.30 38.34
C LEU A 170 -38.27 -38.31 39.11
N GLY A 171 -36.95 -38.13 39.14
CA GLY A 171 -36.04 -38.98 39.92
C GLY A 171 -36.31 -38.90 41.42
N PHE A 172 -36.59 -37.70 41.94
CA PHE A 172 -36.90 -37.49 43.35
C PHE A 172 -38.20 -38.19 43.78
N ILE A 173 -39.27 -38.09 42.99
CA ILE A 173 -40.54 -38.75 43.29
C ILE A 173 -40.39 -40.28 43.26
N LEU A 174 -39.68 -40.81 42.26
CA LEU A 174 -39.44 -42.25 42.16
C LEU A 174 -38.64 -42.78 43.35
N GLY A 175 -37.60 -42.04 43.78
CA GLY A 175 -36.80 -42.38 44.96
C GLY A 175 -37.61 -42.33 46.26
N ALA A 176 -38.44 -41.31 46.44
CA ALA A 176 -39.30 -41.18 47.61
C ALA A 176 -40.33 -42.32 47.71
N LEU A 177 -40.95 -42.72 46.59
CA LEU A 177 -41.88 -43.85 46.55
C LEU A 177 -41.19 -45.19 46.85
N ALA A 178 -39.97 -45.40 46.34
CA ALA A 178 -39.20 -46.61 46.64
C ALA A 178 -38.85 -46.70 48.13
N LEU A 179 -38.40 -45.59 48.74
CA LEU A 179 -38.10 -45.55 50.17
C LEU A 179 -39.36 -45.72 51.03
N PHE A 180 -40.50 -45.16 50.62
CA PHE A 180 -41.76 -45.32 51.32
C PHE A 180 -42.28 -46.77 51.25
N GLY A 181 -42.22 -47.41 50.07
CA GLY A 181 -42.56 -48.82 49.91
C GLY A 181 -41.64 -49.74 50.72
N PHE A 182 -40.34 -49.45 50.73
CA PHE A 182 -39.36 -50.18 51.54
C PHE A 182 -39.63 -50.02 53.04
N ALA A 183 -39.94 -48.81 53.50
CA ALA A 183 -40.29 -48.54 54.89
C ALA A 183 -41.59 -49.23 55.31
N LEU A 184 -42.62 -49.27 54.44
CA LEU A 184 -43.84 -50.03 54.68
C LEU A 184 -43.56 -51.54 54.79
N LEU A 185 -42.76 -52.08 53.87
CA LEU A 185 -42.38 -53.50 53.90
C LEU A 185 -41.60 -53.84 55.17
N ALA A 186 -40.63 -53.00 55.54
CA ALA A 186 -39.86 -53.14 56.78
C ALA A 186 -40.75 -53.02 58.03
N SER A 187 -41.75 -52.13 58.02
CA SER A 187 -42.71 -51.98 59.12
C SER A 187 -43.66 -53.18 59.24
N LEU A 188 -44.01 -53.84 58.13
CA LEU A 188 -44.83 -55.06 58.11
C LEU A 188 -44.05 -56.31 58.51
N GLN A 189 -42.72 -56.31 58.34
CA GLN A 189 -41.84 -57.39 58.81
C GLN A 189 -41.46 -57.27 60.30
N ASN A 190 -41.71 -56.12 60.92
CA ASN A 190 -41.42 -55.84 62.33
C ASN A 190 -42.64 -55.98 63.26
N PHE A 191 -43.71 -56.64 62.81
CA PHE A 191 -44.88 -57.03 63.61
C PHE A 191 -44.93 -58.55 63.82
#